data_AF-A0A379XVL0-F1
#
_entry.id   AF-A0A379XVL0-F1
#
_cell.length_a   1.000
_cell.length_b   1.000
_cell.length_c   1.000
_cell.angle_alpha   90.00
_cell.angle_beta   90.00
_cell.angle_gamma   90.00
#
_symmetry.space_group_name_H-M   'P 1'
#
loop_
_entity.id
_entity.type
_entity.pdbx_description
1 polymer ?
#
loop_
_entity_poly.entity_id
_entity_poly.type
_entity_poly.pdbx_seq_one_letter_code
_entity_poly.pdbx_strand_id
1 'polypeptide(L)'
;MLHTTNPVTKHKAGLLNLAEELSNVSKACKIMGVSRDTFYRYRELADEGSVDALINRSRRAPNLKNRTDEATEQAVIDYTVAFPAHGQHRTSNELRKQGVFISGSGVRSIWLRHNPENFKKRLKVLEEKVARDGIELTDSQIAALERKASDDEGLWRN
;
A
#
# COMPACT_ATOMS: atom_id res chain seq x y z
N MET A 1 5.02 0.79 -34.23
CA MET A 1 5.04 1.89 -33.22
C MET A 1 4.09 1.62 -32.05
N LEU A 2 4.66 1.59 -30.84
CA LEU A 2 3.97 1.45 -29.56
C LEU A 2 3.49 2.82 -29.06
N HIS A 3 2.18 2.96 -28.81
CA HIS A 3 1.59 4.20 -28.29
C HIS A 3 1.25 4.06 -26.81
N THR A 4 1.61 5.06 -26.00
CA THR A 4 1.24 5.13 -24.59
C THR A 4 1.08 6.57 -24.14
N THR A 5 0.05 6.82 -23.32
CA THR A 5 -0.20 8.09 -22.66
C THR A 5 0.40 8.14 -21.25
N ASN A 6 0.90 7.00 -20.74
CA ASN A 6 1.45 6.90 -19.40
C ASN A 6 2.90 7.44 -19.36
N PRO A 7 3.20 8.49 -18.57
CA PRO A 7 4.53 9.08 -18.51
C PRO A 7 5.61 8.10 -18.03
N VAL A 8 5.23 7.06 -17.27
CA VAL A 8 6.14 6.04 -16.73
C VAL A 8 6.66 5.09 -17.81
N THR A 9 5.85 4.79 -18.83
CA THR A 9 6.18 3.87 -19.93
C THR A 9 6.66 4.60 -21.17
N LYS A 10 6.41 5.91 -21.29
CA LYS A 10 6.78 6.73 -22.46
C LYS A 10 8.24 6.59 -22.87
N HIS A 11 9.18 6.65 -21.92
CA HIS A 11 10.61 6.49 -22.21
C HIS A 11 10.94 5.08 -22.74
N LYS A 12 10.29 4.04 -22.20
CA LYS A 12 10.52 2.64 -22.58
C LYS A 12 9.95 2.33 -23.96
N ALA A 13 8.72 2.78 -24.23
CA ALA A 13 8.09 2.67 -25.54
C ALA A 13 8.85 3.49 -26.60
N GLY A 14 9.34 4.68 -26.24
CA GLY A 14 10.17 5.52 -27.10
C GLY A 14 11.46 4.81 -27.56
N LEU A 15 12.11 4.05 -26.68
CA LEU A 15 13.29 3.25 -27.04
C LEU A 15 12.98 2.16 -28.07
N LEU A 16 11.85 1.48 -27.92
CA LEU A 16 11.44 0.42 -28.85
C LEU A 16 11.05 0.99 -30.22
N ASN A 17 10.38 2.15 -30.24
CA ASN A 17 10.01 2.86 -31.47
C ASN A 17 11.25 3.42 -32.19
N LEU A 18 12.18 4.05 -31.46
CA LEU A 18 13.41 4.58 -32.04
C LEU A 18 14.27 3.48 -32.68
N ALA A 19 14.31 2.29 -32.08
CA ALA A 19 15.02 1.16 -32.66
C ALA A 19 14.36 0.64 -33.95
N GLU A 20 13.03 0.66 -34.02
CA GLU A 20 12.24 0.32 -35.21
C GLU A 20 12.50 1.32 -36.35
N GLU A 21 12.39 2.63 -36.06
CA GLU A 21 12.64 3.71 -37.02
C GLU A 21 14.06 3.70 -37.58
N LEU A 22 15.06 3.47 -36.73
CA LEU A 22 16.47 3.42 -37.15
C LEU A 22 16.88 2.07 -37.75
N SER A 23 16.02 1.04 -37.64
CA SER A 23 16.38 -0.36 -37.91
C SER A 23 17.72 -0.77 -37.27
N ASN A 24 18.05 -0.18 -36.10
CA ASN A 24 19.35 -0.34 -35.43
C ASN A 24 19.23 -0.15 -33.92
N VAL A 25 19.18 -1.28 -33.21
CA VAL A 25 19.07 -1.35 -31.75
C VAL A 25 20.24 -0.67 -31.04
N SER A 26 21.47 -0.91 -31.50
CA SER A 26 22.68 -0.38 -30.86
C SER A 26 22.73 1.14 -30.93
N LYS A 27 22.33 1.73 -32.06
CA LYS A 27 22.27 3.18 -32.24
C LYS A 27 21.18 3.81 -31.39
N ALA A 28 19.98 3.22 -31.35
CA ALA A 28 18.89 3.68 -30.49
C ALA A 28 19.27 3.63 -28.99
N CYS A 29 19.89 2.52 -28.55
CA CYS A 29 20.39 2.36 -27.18
C CYS A 29 21.44 3.43 -26.81
N LYS A 30 22.38 3.72 -27.73
CA LYS A 30 23.41 4.75 -27.54
C LYS A 30 22.80 6.16 -27.45
N ILE A 31 21.81 6.48 -28.28
CA ILE A 31 21.13 7.78 -28.27
C ILE A 31 20.35 7.98 -26.97
N MET A 32 19.67 6.95 -26.47
CA MET A 32 18.85 7.05 -25.27
C MET A 32 19.60 6.75 -23.96
N GLY A 33 20.89 6.40 -24.03
CA GLY A 33 21.69 6.11 -22.84
C GLY A 33 21.25 4.84 -22.10
N VAL A 34 20.74 3.84 -22.81
CA VAL A 34 20.22 2.58 -22.24
C VAL A 34 21.10 1.41 -22.69
N SER A 35 21.30 0.40 -21.83
CA SER A 35 22.03 -0.82 -22.23
C SER A 35 21.21 -1.66 -23.22
N ARG A 36 21.90 -2.38 -24.10
CA ARG A 36 21.26 -3.34 -25.02
C ARG A 36 20.47 -4.41 -24.27
N ASP A 37 20.95 -4.87 -23.12
CA ASP A 37 20.23 -5.83 -22.26
C ASP A 37 18.88 -5.27 -21.78
N THR A 38 18.86 -3.98 -21.43
CA THR A 38 17.61 -3.33 -21.02
C THR A 38 16.63 -3.21 -22.19
N PHE A 39 17.13 -2.96 -23.41
CA PHE A 39 16.31 -2.98 -24.61
C PHE A 39 15.64 -4.34 -24.81
N TYR A 40 16.41 -5.43 -24.78
CA TYR A 40 15.85 -6.77 -24.99
C TYR A 40 14.85 -7.15 -23.91
N ARG A 41 15.08 -6.77 -22.65
CA ARG A 41 14.10 -6.94 -21.58
C ARG A 41 12.80 -6.16 -21.82
N TYR A 42 12.88 -4.93 -22.36
CA TYR A 42 11.67 -4.18 -22.71
C TYR A 42 10.97 -4.77 -23.93
N ARG A 43 11.73 -5.27 -24.91
CA ARG A 43 11.19 -5.96 -26.08
C ARG A 43 10.41 -7.20 -25.66
N GLU A 44 11.03 -8.07 -24.86
CA GLU A 44 10.39 -9.26 -24.29
C GLU A 44 9.09 -8.91 -23.56
N LEU A 45 9.11 -7.90 -22.66
CA LEU A 45 7.90 -7.46 -21.97
C LEU A 45 6.81 -6.90 -22.88
N ALA A 46 7.19 -6.22 -23.98
CA ALA A 46 6.26 -5.68 -24.96
C ALA A 46 5.77 -6.73 -25.97
N ASP A 47 6.47 -7.86 -26.09
CA ASP A 47 6.07 -9.00 -26.92
C ASP A 47 5.18 -9.97 -26.11
N GLU A 48 5.45 -10.14 -24.80
CA GLU A 48 4.65 -10.93 -23.86
C GLU A 48 3.32 -10.25 -23.45
N GLY A 49 3.21 -8.94 -23.60
CA GLY A 49 2.03 -8.18 -23.21
C GLY A 49 1.90 -6.84 -23.94
N SER A 50 0.78 -6.14 -23.76
CA SER A 50 0.60 -4.78 -24.29
C SER A 50 1.65 -3.81 -23.72
N VAL A 51 1.71 -2.57 -24.24
CA VAL A 51 2.60 -1.49 -23.76
C VAL A 51 2.51 -1.26 -22.24
N ASP A 52 1.39 -1.63 -21.62
CA ASP A 52 1.18 -1.61 -20.18
C ASP A 52 2.06 -2.59 -19.40
N ALA A 53 2.55 -3.66 -20.02
CA ALA A 53 3.51 -4.58 -19.42
C ALA A 53 4.90 -3.93 -19.19
N LEU A 54 5.17 -2.78 -19.84
CA LEU A 54 6.35 -1.96 -19.56
C LEU A 54 6.22 -1.16 -18.26
N ILE A 55 5.05 -1.14 -17.61
CA ILE A 55 4.91 -0.55 -16.28
C ILE A 55 5.81 -1.31 -15.32
N ASN A 56 6.55 -0.56 -14.51
CA ASN A 56 7.59 -1.10 -13.64
C ASN A 56 7.00 -2.18 -12.71
N ARG A 57 7.29 -3.47 -12.95
CA ARG A 57 7.04 -4.54 -11.97
C ARG A 57 7.84 -4.18 -10.73
N SER A 58 7.17 -3.73 -9.67
CA SER A 58 7.82 -3.44 -8.39
C SER A 58 8.67 -4.63 -8.00
N ARG A 59 9.98 -4.43 -7.83
CA ARG A 59 10.90 -5.47 -7.33
C ARG A 59 10.61 -5.86 -5.87
N ARG A 60 9.78 -5.09 -5.16
CA ARG A 60 9.43 -5.34 -3.76
C ARG A 60 8.19 -6.22 -3.70
N ALA A 61 8.38 -7.51 -3.89
CA ALA A 61 7.38 -8.50 -3.51
C ALA A 61 7.41 -8.70 -1.99
N PRO A 62 6.26 -8.81 -1.30
CA PRO A 62 6.23 -9.17 0.12
C PRO A 62 6.89 -10.53 0.34
N ASN A 63 7.86 -10.60 1.27
CA ASN A 63 8.43 -11.88 1.69
C ASN A 63 7.54 -12.49 2.77
N LEU A 64 6.72 -13.48 2.38
CA LEU A 64 5.77 -14.15 3.27
C LEU A 64 6.46 -14.86 4.46
N LYS A 65 7.71 -15.29 4.31
CA LYS A 65 8.46 -15.96 5.39
C LYS A 65 8.77 -15.02 6.56
N ASN A 66 8.84 -13.72 6.29
CA ASN A 66 9.10 -12.70 7.30
C ASN A 66 7.80 -12.06 7.80
N ARG A 67 6.64 -12.64 7.47
CA ARG A 67 5.34 -12.14 7.93
C ARG A 67 5.20 -12.46 9.42
N THR A 68 4.57 -11.54 10.13
CA THR A 68 4.04 -11.81 11.46
C THR A 68 3.09 -13.02 11.37
N ASP A 69 3.12 -13.89 12.37
CA ASP A 69 2.19 -15.01 12.45
C ASP A 69 0.74 -14.50 12.47
N GLU A 70 -0.17 -15.33 12.01
CA GLU A 70 -1.58 -14.98 11.84
C GLU A 70 -2.27 -14.62 13.17
N ALA A 71 -1.91 -15.30 14.26
CA ALA A 71 -2.52 -15.05 15.56
C ALA A 71 -2.15 -13.65 16.09
N THR A 72 -0.88 -13.26 16.01
CA THR A 72 -0.43 -11.91 16.36
C THR A 72 -1.04 -10.87 15.42
N GLU A 73 -1.14 -11.16 14.12
CA GLU A 73 -1.75 -10.25 13.15
C GLU A 73 -3.24 -10.01 13.46
N GLN A 74 -3.98 -11.08 13.79
CA GLN A 74 -5.39 -11.01 14.17
C GLN A 74 -5.59 -10.26 15.50
N ALA A 75 -4.74 -10.52 16.51
CA ALA A 75 -4.79 -9.80 17.78
C ALA A 75 -4.62 -8.28 17.59
N VAL A 76 -3.76 -7.86 16.67
CA VAL A 76 -3.61 -6.43 16.32
C VAL A 76 -4.88 -5.88 15.69
N ILE A 77 -5.52 -6.60 14.77
CA ILE A 77 -6.75 -6.17 14.08
C ILE A 77 -7.89 -6.05 15.09
N ASP A 78 -8.10 -7.07 15.92
CA ASP A 78 -9.17 -7.09 16.91
C ASP A 78 -9.01 -5.96 17.93
N TYR A 79 -7.77 -5.75 18.41
CA TYR A 79 -7.46 -4.63 19.29
C TYR A 79 -7.73 -3.27 18.62
N THR A 80 -7.44 -3.15 17.32
CA THR A 80 -7.65 -1.92 16.56
C THR A 80 -9.13 -1.55 16.48
N VAL A 81 -10.01 -2.54 16.34
CA VAL A 81 -11.46 -2.35 16.36
C VAL A 81 -11.95 -2.00 17.76
N ALA A 82 -11.44 -2.66 18.80
CA ALA A 82 -11.85 -2.39 20.18
C ALA A 82 -11.42 -1.00 20.67
N PHE A 83 -10.23 -0.54 20.27
CA PHE A 83 -9.63 0.72 20.73
C PHE A 83 -9.10 1.57 19.56
N PRO A 84 -9.95 2.09 18.67
CA PRO A 84 -9.52 2.78 17.46
C PRO A 84 -8.77 4.10 17.74
N ALA A 85 -8.95 4.70 18.91
CA ALA A 85 -8.21 5.88 19.35
C ALA A 85 -6.73 5.60 19.69
N HIS A 86 -6.36 4.35 19.94
CA HIS A 86 -5.00 4.01 20.35
C HIS A 86 -4.01 4.05 19.18
N GLY A 87 -2.88 4.74 19.40
CA GLY A 87 -1.76 4.76 18.46
C GLY A 87 -0.95 3.46 18.47
N GLN A 88 -0.02 3.33 17.52
CA GLN A 88 0.77 2.11 17.32
C GLN A 88 1.56 1.67 18.57
N HIS A 89 2.13 2.62 19.32
CA HIS A 89 2.91 2.34 20.53
C HIS A 89 2.02 1.90 21.69
N ARG A 90 0.86 2.54 21.85
CA ARG A 90 -0.12 2.15 22.87
C ARG A 90 -0.67 0.76 22.59
N THR A 91 -1.05 0.50 21.35
CA THR A 91 -1.50 -0.83 20.89
C THR A 91 -0.45 -1.91 21.18
N SER A 92 0.81 -1.67 20.81
CA SER A 92 1.93 -2.57 21.11
C SER A 92 2.10 -2.86 22.61
N ASN A 93 1.97 -1.83 23.46
CA ASN A 93 2.11 -1.98 24.91
C ASN A 93 0.94 -2.74 25.54
N GLU A 94 -0.30 -2.49 25.10
CA GLU A 94 -1.47 -3.20 25.62
C GLU A 94 -1.49 -4.66 25.17
N LEU A 95 -1.13 -4.94 23.93
CA LEU A 95 -0.96 -6.32 23.43
C LEU A 95 0.13 -7.08 24.20
N ARG A 96 1.23 -6.41 24.56
CA ARG A 96 2.28 -7.03 25.38
C ARG A 96 1.75 -7.48 26.75
N LYS A 97 0.84 -6.72 27.37
CA LYS A 97 0.20 -7.13 28.64
C LYS A 97 -0.70 -8.36 28.47
N GLN A 98 -1.20 -8.60 27.26
CA GLN A 98 -2.01 -9.77 26.89
C GLN A 98 -1.14 -10.95 26.41
N GLY A 99 0.19 -10.85 26.52
CA GLY A 99 1.12 -11.90 26.08
C GLY A 99 1.45 -11.88 24.58
N VAL A 100 0.97 -10.88 23.83
CA VAL A 100 1.26 -10.73 22.40
C VAL A 100 2.41 -9.75 22.20
N PHE A 101 3.57 -10.27 21.79
CA PHE A 101 4.80 -9.48 21.67
C PHE A 101 5.01 -8.95 20.26
N ILE A 102 4.63 -7.69 20.04
CA ILE A 102 4.88 -6.99 18.78
C ILE A 102 5.36 -5.56 19.03
N SER A 103 6.22 -5.02 18.17
CA SER A 103 6.69 -3.64 18.24
C SER A 103 5.67 -2.67 17.65
N GLY A 104 5.73 -1.38 18.02
CA GLY A 104 4.89 -0.35 17.41
C GLY A 104 5.08 -0.24 15.88
N SER A 105 6.29 -0.48 15.37
CA SER A 105 6.53 -0.55 13.91
C SER A 105 5.92 -1.79 13.26
N GLY A 106 5.89 -2.93 13.97
CA GLY A 106 5.18 -4.13 13.55
C GLY A 106 3.67 -3.90 13.45
N VAL A 107 3.07 -3.26 14.46
CA VAL A 107 1.66 -2.84 14.44
C VAL A 107 1.36 -1.96 13.22
N ARG A 108 2.19 -0.93 12.97
CA ARG A 108 2.03 -0.07 11.79
C ARG A 108 2.14 -0.86 10.48
N SER A 109 3.06 -1.81 10.41
CA SER A 109 3.25 -2.63 9.21
C SER A 109 2.04 -3.51 8.93
N ILE A 110 1.37 -4.02 9.97
CA ILE A 110 0.08 -4.73 9.86
C ILE A 110 -1.01 -3.77 9.39
N TRP A 111 -1.13 -2.60 10.02
CA TRP A 111 -2.12 -1.60 9.61
C TRP A 111 -1.97 -1.16 8.16
N LEU A 112 -0.76 -1.01 7.64
CA LEU A 112 -0.56 -0.66 6.23
C LEU A 112 -1.04 -1.76 5.27
N ARG A 113 -1.07 -3.03 5.70
CA ARG A 113 -1.59 -4.15 4.90
C ARG A 113 -3.11 -4.24 4.95
N HIS A 114 -3.70 -3.96 6.10
CA HIS A 114 -5.15 -4.06 6.34
C HIS A 114 -5.90 -2.75 6.12
N ASN A 115 -5.18 -1.64 5.86
CA ASN A 115 -5.71 -0.29 5.67
C ASN A 115 -6.30 0.44 6.92
N PRO A 116 -5.94 0.14 8.19
CA PRO A 116 -6.29 1.02 9.34
C PRO A 116 -5.11 1.87 9.88
N GLU A 117 -4.23 2.40 9.03
CA GLU A 117 -2.99 3.04 9.47
C GLU A 117 -3.14 4.43 10.11
N ASN A 118 -4.27 5.09 9.90
CA ASN A 118 -4.60 6.38 10.50
C ASN A 118 -5.94 6.31 11.24
N PHE A 119 -6.19 7.32 12.08
CA PHE A 119 -7.35 7.33 12.97
C PHE A 119 -8.68 7.29 12.21
N LYS A 120 -8.82 8.10 11.15
CA LYS A 120 -10.01 8.11 10.30
C LYS A 120 -10.29 6.73 9.68
N LYS A 121 -9.25 6.04 9.21
CA LYS A 121 -9.37 4.69 8.67
C LYS A 121 -9.71 3.65 9.75
N ARG A 122 -9.17 3.78 10.96
CA ARG A 122 -9.57 2.93 12.10
C ARG A 122 -11.06 3.06 12.43
N LEU A 123 -11.57 4.29 12.44
CA LEU A 123 -13.00 4.54 12.65
C LEU A 123 -13.85 3.98 11.51
N LYS A 124 -13.40 4.10 10.25
CA LYS A 124 -14.08 3.48 9.12
C LYS A 124 -14.17 1.95 9.25
N VAL A 125 -13.09 1.29 9.69
CA VAL A 125 -13.09 -0.16 9.94
C VAL A 125 -14.09 -0.52 11.04
N LEU A 126 -14.19 0.29 12.10
CA LEU A 126 -15.21 0.10 13.14
C LEU A 126 -16.64 0.25 12.58
N GLU A 127 -16.91 1.34 11.85
CA GLU A 127 -18.21 1.61 11.21
C GLU A 127 -18.62 0.44 10.28
N GLU A 128 -17.69 -0.06 9.47
CA GLU A 128 -17.93 -1.22 8.58
C GLU A 128 -18.22 -2.50 9.36
N LYS A 129 -17.56 -2.71 10.51
CA LYS A 129 -17.83 -3.88 11.37
C LYS A 129 -19.19 -3.78 12.05
N VAL A 130 -19.59 -2.60 12.53
CA VAL A 130 -20.93 -2.35 13.09
C VAL A 130 -22.00 -2.62 12.04
N ALA A 131 -21.83 -2.10 10.83
CA ALA A 131 -22.79 -2.29 9.74
C ALA A 131 -22.93 -3.75 9.30
N ARG A 132 -21.85 -4.53 9.37
CA ARG A 132 -21.83 -5.95 8.95
C ARG A 132 -22.34 -6.89 10.05
N ASP A 133 -21.85 -6.70 11.27
CA ASP A 133 -22.00 -7.66 12.36
C ASP A 133 -23.08 -7.22 13.37
N GLY A 134 -23.57 -5.97 13.27
CA GLY A 134 -24.57 -5.42 14.20
C GLY A 134 -24.05 -5.27 15.63
N ILE A 135 -22.73 -5.12 15.82
CA ILE A 135 -22.13 -5.06 17.15
C ILE A 135 -22.56 -3.82 17.92
N GLU A 136 -22.80 -3.98 19.21
CA GLU A 136 -22.97 -2.88 20.14
C GLU A 136 -21.62 -2.20 20.40
N LEU A 137 -21.62 -0.87 20.36
CA LEU A 137 -20.42 -0.08 20.59
C LEU A 137 -20.07 -0.02 22.08
N THR A 138 -18.79 -0.18 22.40
CA THR A 138 -18.28 0.03 23.76
C THR A 138 -18.07 1.52 24.04
N ASP A 139 -18.01 1.90 25.31
CA ASP A 139 -17.71 3.28 25.74
C ASP A 139 -16.43 3.83 25.10
N SER A 140 -15.40 2.99 24.96
CA SER A 140 -14.13 3.38 24.33
C SER A 140 -14.29 3.67 22.83
N GLN A 141 -15.19 2.98 22.14
CA GLN A 141 -15.49 3.20 20.74
C GLN A 141 -16.37 4.43 20.54
N ILE A 142 -17.36 4.64 21.41
CA ILE A 142 -18.21 5.83 21.42
C ILE A 142 -17.34 7.08 21.63
N ALA A 143 -16.48 7.10 22.65
CA ALA A 143 -15.57 8.21 22.91
C ALA A 143 -14.62 8.50 21.73
N ALA A 144 -14.23 7.47 20.97
CA ALA A 144 -13.42 7.65 19.77
C ALA A 144 -14.20 8.29 18.61
N LEU A 145 -15.47 7.95 18.45
CA LEU A 145 -16.35 8.57 17.45
C LEU A 145 -16.66 10.03 17.81
N GLU A 146 -16.93 10.32 19.08
CA GLU A 146 -17.16 11.68 19.58
C GLU A 146 -15.93 12.58 19.37
N ARG A 147 -14.73 12.04 19.58
CA ARG A 147 -13.48 12.78 19.32
C ARG A 147 -13.37 13.24 17.87
N LYS A 148 -13.69 12.37 16.91
CA LYS A 148 -13.71 12.73 15.49
C LYS A 148 -14.73 13.83 15.20
N ALA A 149 -15.93 13.74 15.79
CA ALA A 149 -16.97 14.75 15.60
C ALA A 149 -16.50 16.14 16.08
N SER A 150 -15.86 16.21 17.25
CA SER A 150 -15.30 17.47 17.77
C SER A 150 -14.17 18.03 16.90
N ASP A 151 -13.29 17.19 16.36
CA ASP A 151 -12.20 17.61 15.47
C ASP A 151 -12.75 18.16 14.14
N ASP A 152 -13.79 17.51 13.59
CA ASP A 152 -14.47 17.96 12.36
C ASP A 152 -15.17 19.31 12.61
N GLU A 153 -15.89 19.49 13.72
CA GLU A 153 -16.55 20.77 14.07
C GLU A 153 -15.56 21.94 14.24
N GLY A 154 -14.38 21.70 14.79
CA GLY A 154 -13.33 22.71 14.96
C GLY A 154 -12.73 23.20 13.64
N LEU A 155 -12.74 22.36 12.60
CA LEU A 155 -12.27 22.73 11.26
C LEU A 155 -13.24 23.67 10.53
N TRP A 156 -14.55 23.62 10.82
CA TRP A 156 -15.56 24.50 10.21
C TRP A 156 -15.66 25.88 10.85
N ARG A 157 -15.02 26.09 12.01
CA ARG A 157 -15.08 27.35 12.77
C ARG A 157 -13.89 28.29 12.54
N ASN A 158 -12.94 27.94 11.67
CA ASN A 158 -11.78 28.76 11.31
C ASN A 158 -11.81 29.17 9.84
#